data_AF-A0A3M0L0X1-F1
#
_entry.id   AF-A0A3M0L0X1-F1
#
_cell.length_a   1.000
_cell.length_b   1.000
_cell.length_c   1.000
_cell.angle_alpha   90.00
_cell.angle_beta   90.00
_cell.angle_gamma   90.00
#
_symmetry.space_group_name_H-M   'P 1'
#
loop_
_entity.id
_entity.type
_entity.pdbx_description
1 polymer ?
#
loop_
_entity_poly.entity_id
_entity_poly.type
_entity_poly.pdbx_seq_one_letter_code
_entity_poly.pdbx_strand_id
1 'polypeptide(L)'
;MYSRYLAMMQWREGEDKVGVLVNKLRIYEDTVPAPFRTHVSSVETRLVEQFRSLIEEDHQKLKKELKEEIDHILPEPTKVSAVRSRYPPARDRGYTPRGNLWSLLQEHGEDMRKWHGKPTSSLAARVHELKRETPTTRAHLESKLLQSLRHRTPDSIGRMI
;
A
#
# COMPACT_ATOMS: atom_id res chain seq x y z
N MET A 1 2.59 33.25 -14.30
CA MET A 1 1.21 33.80 -14.40
C MET A 1 1.08 34.98 -15.37
N TYR A 2 2.05 35.90 -15.49
CA TYR A 2 1.94 37.08 -16.38
C TYR A 2 2.30 36.87 -17.87
N SER A 3 2.99 35.78 -18.21
CA SER A 3 3.45 35.51 -19.59
C SER A 3 2.32 35.38 -20.61
N ARG A 4 1.15 34.84 -20.23
CA ARG A 4 0.03 34.59 -21.15
C ARG A 4 -0.72 35.86 -21.57
N TYR A 5 -0.76 36.86 -20.69
CA TYR A 5 -1.42 38.15 -20.96
C TYR A 5 -0.54 39.04 -21.86
N LEU A 6 0.79 38.97 -21.67
CA LEU A 6 1.77 39.68 -22.50
C LEU A 6 1.79 39.17 -23.95
N ALA A 7 1.70 37.85 -24.13
CA ALA A 7 1.64 37.23 -25.46
C ALA A 7 0.39 37.67 -26.26
N MET A 8 -0.75 37.90 -25.59
CA MET A 8 -1.97 38.38 -26.23
C MET A 8 -1.89 39.85 -26.67
N MET A 9 -1.19 40.69 -25.90
CA MET A 9 -0.95 42.10 -26.24
C MET A 9 0.00 42.23 -27.45
N GLN A 10 1.01 41.36 -27.54
CA GLN A 10 2.01 41.36 -28.63
C GLN A 10 1.38 41.14 -30.01
N TRP A 11 0.30 40.38 -30.06
CA TRP A 11 -0.40 40.01 -31.29
C TRP A 11 -1.37 41.08 -31.80
N ARG A 12 -1.80 42.01 -30.94
CA ARG A 12 -2.88 42.96 -31.25
C ARG A 12 -2.39 44.32 -31.71
N GLU A 13 -1.17 44.72 -31.34
CA GLU A 13 -0.78 46.13 -31.45
C GLU A 13 0.73 46.37 -31.61
N GLY A 14 1.38 45.71 -32.57
CA GLY A 14 2.74 46.04 -33.03
C GLY A 14 3.85 45.74 -32.02
N GLU A 15 4.89 45.06 -32.49
CA GLU A 15 6.04 44.63 -31.66
C GLU A 15 6.71 45.75 -30.87
N ASP A 16 6.61 47.00 -31.34
CA ASP A 16 7.27 48.16 -30.75
C ASP A 16 6.67 48.58 -29.38
N LYS A 17 5.33 48.53 -29.21
CA LYS A 17 4.69 48.89 -27.93
C LYS A 17 4.90 47.82 -26.87
N VAL A 18 4.84 46.54 -27.27
CA VAL A 18 5.04 45.42 -26.35
C VAL A 18 6.52 45.28 -25.98
N GLY A 19 7.43 45.49 -26.93
CA GLY A 19 8.86 45.57 -26.64
C GLY A 19 9.19 46.67 -25.62
N VAL A 20 8.60 47.86 -25.78
CA VAL A 20 8.74 48.96 -24.81
C VAL A 20 8.15 48.61 -23.44
N LEU A 21 6.97 47.99 -23.39
CA LEU A 21 6.35 47.58 -22.13
C LEU A 21 7.16 46.49 -21.42
N VAL A 22 7.63 45.50 -22.16
CA VAL A 22 8.51 44.43 -21.65
C VAL A 22 9.81 45.03 -21.13
N ASN A 23 10.41 45.99 -21.85
CA ASN A 23 11.63 46.66 -21.40
C ASN A 23 11.39 47.49 -20.13
N LYS A 24 10.26 48.21 -20.03
CA LYS A 24 9.87 48.93 -18.80
C LYS A 24 9.64 48.01 -17.62
N LEU A 25 9.01 46.85 -17.84
CA LEU A 25 8.80 45.84 -16.80
C LEU A 25 10.13 45.24 -16.31
N ARG A 26 11.04 44.93 -17.24
CA ARG A 26 12.39 44.45 -16.91
C ARG A 26 13.15 45.49 -16.09
N ILE A 27 13.13 46.76 -16.53
CA ILE A 27 13.72 47.87 -15.76
C ILE A 27 13.08 47.94 -14.37
N TYR A 28 11.76 47.85 -14.25
CA TYR A 28 11.08 47.89 -12.95
C TYR A 28 11.54 46.74 -12.04
N GLU A 29 11.64 45.52 -12.57
CA GLU A 29 12.15 44.34 -11.85
C GLU A 29 13.62 44.50 -11.43
N ASP A 30 14.46 45.07 -12.30
CA ASP A 30 15.86 45.38 -12.03
C ASP A 30 16.03 46.54 -11.03
N THR A 31 15.05 47.47 -11.01
CA THR A 31 15.01 48.62 -10.10
C THR A 31 14.45 48.24 -8.73
N VAL A 32 13.78 47.08 -8.59
CA VAL A 32 13.36 46.58 -7.28
C VAL A 32 14.62 46.43 -6.44
N PRO A 33 14.77 47.23 -5.37
CA PRO A 33 16.00 47.24 -4.60
C PRO A 33 16.27 45.85 -4.04
N ALA A 34 17.51 45.38 -4.12
CA ALA A 34 17.93 44.12 -3.51
C ALA A 34 17.45 43.96 -2.05
N PRO A 35 17.44 45.00 -1.20
CA PRO A 35 16.88 44.94 0.16
C PRO A 35 15.41 44.54 0.23
N PHE A 36 14.59 44.91 -0.77
CA PHE A 36 13.19 44.53 -0.82
C PHE A 36 13.03 43.06 -1.19
N ARG A 37 13.85 42.57 -2.14
CA ARG A 37 13.87 41.15 -2.55
C ARG A 37 14.33 40.26 -1.39
N THR A 38 15.35 40.68 -0.64
CA THR A 38 15.82 39.93 0.55
C THR A 38 14.81 39.99 1.69
N HIS A 39 14.13 41.11 1.90
CA HIS A 39 13.07 41.21 2.91
C HIS A 39 11.89 40.30 2.59
N VAL A 40 11.40 40.31 1.34
CA VAL A 40 10.32 39.41 0.90
C VAL A 40 10.74 37.95 1.06
N SER A 41 11.94 37.60 0.60
CA SER A 41 12.46 36.23 0.77
C SER A 41 12.59 35.83 2.24
N SER A 42 13.05 36.72 3.11
CA SER A 42 13.15 36.50 4.55
C SER A 42 11.79 36.26 5.22
N VAL A 43 10.77 37.04 4.83
CA VAL A 43 9.40 36.85 5.33
C VAL A 43 8.82 35.54 4.82
N GLU A 44 9.03 35.19 3.56
CA GLU A 44 8.61 33.91 2.98
C GLU A 44 9.26 32.72 3.70
N THR A 45 10.58 32.76 3.93
CA THR A 45 11.27 31.68 4.65
C THR A 45 10.77 31.55 6.07
N ARG A 46 10.55 32.67 6.77
CA ARG A 46 10.03 32.67 8.14
C ARG A 46 8.62 32.10 8.20
N LEU A 47 7.77 32.43 7.22
CA LEU A 47 6.41 31.89 7.12
C LEU A 47 6.44 30.36 6.90
N VAL A 48 7.28 29.88 5.98
CA VAL A 48 7.42 28.45 5.69
C VAL A 48 7.92 27.70 6.93
N GLU A 49 8.90 28.24 7.64
CA GLU A 49 9.40 27.66 8.89
C GLU A 49 8.33 27.59 9.97
N GLN A 50 7.54 28.67 10.15
CA GLN A 50 6.43 28.70 11.11
C GLN A 50 5.34 27.66 10.77
N PHE A 51 4.96 27.53 9.51
CA PHE A 51 4.02 26.50 9.08
C PHE A 51 4.58 25.10 9.31
N ARG A 52 5.86 24.88 9.01
CA ARG A 52 6.51 23.59 9.21
C ARG A 52 6.58 23.22 10.69
N SER A 53 6.92 24.16 11.57
CA SER A 53 6.97 23.91 13.01
C SER A 53 5.58 23.65 13.59
N LEU A 54 4.56 24.39 13.14
CA LEU A 54 3.17 24.19 13.59
C LEU A 54 2.66 22.80 13.20
N ILE A 55 2.88 22.38 11.95
CA ILE A 55 2.48 21.04 11.47
C ILE A 55 3.21 19.95 12.27
N GLU A 56 4.51 20.10 12.51
CA GLU A 56 5.27 19.12 13.28
C GLU A 56 4.79 19.07 14.74
N GLU A 57 4.55 20.22 15.38
CA GLU A 57 4.04 20.29 16.74
C GLU A 57 2.65 19.64 16.87
N ASP A 58 1.72 19.97 15.98
CA ASP A 58 0.38 19.38 15.96
C ASP A 58 0.46 17.86 15.72
N HIS A 59 1.32 17.40 14.82
CA HIS A 59 1.53 15.97 14.57
C HIS A 59 2.07 15.25 15.81
N GLN A 60 3.07 15.81 16.50
CA GLN A 60 3.62 15.22 17.72
C GLN A 60 2.59 15.22 18.85
N LYS A 61 1.80 16.29 18.98
CA LYS A 61 0.74 16.40 19.97
C LYS A 61 -0.34 15.36 19.75
N LEU A 62 -0.89 15.26 18.54
CA LEU A 62 -1.90 14.24 18.20
C LEU A 62 -1.37 12.82 18.41
N LYS A 63 -0.11 12.56 18.07
CA LYS A 63 0.53 11.26 18.30
C LYS A 63 0.62 10.92 19.79
N LYS A 64 0.93 11.91 20.63
CA LYS A 64 0.99 11.74 22.08
C LYS A 64 -0.41 11.51 22.67
N GLU A 65 -1.39 12.33 22.29
CA GLU A 65 -2.78 12.17 22.73
C GLU A 65 -3.34 10.80 22.34
N LEU A 66 -3.10 10.35 21.10
CA LEU A 66 -3.52 9.01 20.66
C LEU A 66 -2.84 7.90 21.47
N LYS A 67 -1.55 8.06 21.79
CA LYS A 67 -0.84 7.09 22.61
C LYS A 67 -1.43 7.01 24.02
N GLU A 68 -1.68 8.16 24.65
CA GLU A 68 -2.33 8.24 25.95
C GLU A 68 -3.74 7.63 25.92
N GLU A 69 -4.53 7.91 24.89
CA GLU A 69 -5.87 7.33 24.72
C GLU A 69 -5.81 5.81 24.57
N ILE A 70 -4.85 5.28 23.80
CA ILE A 70 -4.62 3.84 23.70
C ILE A 70 -4.20 3.24 25.04
N ASP A 71 -3.29 3.89 25.78
CA ASP A 71 -2.84 3.45 27.10
C ASP A 71 -3.98 3.49 28.14
N HIS A 72 -4.94 4.43 28.01
CA HIS A 72 -6.16 4.48 28.83
C HIS A 72 -7.18 3.39 28.48
N ILE A 73 -7.32 3.04 27.20
CA ILE A 73 -8.22 1.97 26.73
C ILE A 73 -7.62 0.58 27.03
N LEU A 74 -6.29 0.46 26.99
CA LEU A 74 -5.55 -0.77 27.24
C LEU A 74 -4.72 -0.61 28.52
N PRO A 75 -5.29 -0.81 29.71
CA PRO A 75 -4.48 -0.83 30.91
C PRO A 75 -3.44 -1.94 30.76
N GLU A 76 -2.20 -1.65 31.19
CA GLU A 76 -1.11 -2.62 31.29
C GLU A 76 -1.66 -3.93 31.85
N PRO A 77 -1.36 -5.10 31.23
CA PRO A 77 -1.91 -6.37 31.68
C PRO A 77 -1.48 -6.55 33.12
N THR A 78 -2.42 -6.28 34.00
CA THR A 78 -2.24 -6.26 35.44
C THR A 78 -1.66 -7.63 35.78
N LYS A 79 -0.51 -7.65 36.46
CA LYS A 79 0.06 -8.89 37.01
C LYS A 79 -0.87 -9.40 38.11
N VAL A 80 -2.04 -9.90 37.73
CA VAL A 80 -3.00 -10.55 38.61
C VAL A 80 -2.52 -11.98 38.77
N SER A 81 -1.87 -12.20 39.90
CA SER A 81 -1.63 -13.53 40.43
C SER A 81 -2.96 -14.27 40.59
N ALA A 82 -2.97 -15.52 40.13
CA ALA A 82 -3.90 -16.58 40.54
C ALA A 82 -5.40 -16.31 40.37
N VAL A 83 -5.88 -16.30 39.12
CA VAL A 83 -7.15 -16.96 38.83
C VAL A 83 -6.85 -18.08 37.86
N ARG A 84 -6.89 -19.31 38.39
CA ARG A 84 -6.99 -20.54 37.62
C ARG A 84 -8.31 -20.48 36.84
N SER A 85 -8.32 -19.68 35.77
CA SER A 85 -9.35 -19.72 34.75
C SER A 85 -9.28 -21.13 34.19
N ARG A 86 -10.23 -21.96 34.63
CA ARG A 86 -10.50 -23.25 34.02
C ARG A 86 -11.06 -22.94 32.65
N TYR A 87 -10.18 -22.60 31.72
CA TYR A 87 -10.46 -22.70 30.30
C TYR A 87 -10.82 -24.17 30.09
N PRO A 88 -12.05 -24.52 29.67
CA PRO A 88 -12.24 -25.87 29.15
C PRO A 88 -11.24 -25.96 27.99
N PRO A 89 -10.43 -27.04 27.89
CA PRO A 89 -9.55 -27.19 26.74
C PRO A 89 -10.45 -27.09 25.53
N ALA A 90 -10.30 -25.97 24.80
CA ALA A 90 -11.03 -25.74 23.59
C ALA A 90 -10.66 -26.92 22.71
N ARG A 91 -11.63 -27.80 22.51
CA ARG A 91 -11.52 -28.89 21.57
C ARG A 91 -10.95 -28.27 20.31
N ASP A 92 -9.83 -28.83 19.86
CA ASP A 92 -9.15 -28.51 18.62
C ASP A 92 -10.14 -28.72 17.46
N ARG A 93 -11.01 -27.74 17.25
CA ARG A 93 -12.02 -27.68 16.20
C ARG A 93 -11.61 -26.57 15.25
N GLY A 94 -10.52 -26.84 14.53
CA GLY A 94 -10.28 -26.33 13.17
C GLY A 94 -10.36 -24.82 12.98
N TYR A 95 -10.11 -24.00 14.02
CA TYR A 95 -9.98 -22.57 13.82
C TYR A 95 -8.66 -22.30 13.11
N THR A 96 -8.68 -22.31 11.79
CA THR A 96 -7.56 -21.88 10.96
C THR A 96 -7.41 -20.38 11.17
N PRO A 97 -6.31 -19.88 11.77
CA PRO A 97 -6.09 -18.46 11.96
C PRO A 97 -6.28 -17.74 10.63
N ARG A 98 -6.95 -16.58 10.65
CA ARG A 98 -7.29 -15.83 9.42
C ARG A 98 -6.07 -15.61 8.52
N GLY A 99 -4.89 -15.42 9.10
CA GLY A 99 -3.62 -15.31 8.36
C GLY A 99 -3.33 -16.52 7.47
N ASN A 100 -3.60 -17.74 7.93
CA ASN A 100 -3.36 -18.96 7.16
C ASN A 100 -4.30 -19.06 5.94
N LEU A 101 -5.53 -18.55 6.05
CA LEU A 101 -6.46 -18.50 4.91
C LEU A 101 -5.98 -17.49 3.85
N TRP A 102 -5.41 -16.36 4.29
CA TRP A 102 -4.82 -15.36 3.40
C TRP A 102 -3.62 -15.91 2.63
N SER A 103 -2.69 -16.58 3.33
CA SER A 103 -1.53 -17.20 2.70
C SER A 103 -1.93 -18.21 1.63
N LEU A 104 -2.94 -19.05 1.89
CA LEU A 104 -3.39 -20.04 0.92
C LEU A 104 -4.04 -19.42 -0.32
N LEU A 105 -4.87 -18.39 -0.13
CA LEU A 105 -5.47 -17.67 -1.26
C LEU A 105 -4.40 -16.98 -2.11
N GLN A 106 -3.41 -16.37 -1.47
CA GLN A 106 -2.28 -15.73 -2.14
C GLN A 106 -1.42 -16.75 -2.91
N GLU A 107 -1.18 -17.93 -2.34
CA GLU A 107 -0.47 -19.04 -2.99
C GLU A 107 -1.22 -19.55 -4.23
N HIS A 108 -2.56 -19.53 -4.19
CA HIS A 108 -3.41 -19.84 -5.34
C HIS A 108 -3.56 -18.67 -6.34
N GLY A 109 -2.87 -17.54 -6.13
CA GLY A 109 -2.88 -16.39 -7.04
C GLY A 109 -4.14 -15.52 -6.97
N GLU A 110 -4.92 -15.64 -5.90
CA GLU A 110 -6.13 -14.82 -5.70
C GLU A 110 -5.77 -13.36 -5.41
N ASP A 111 -6.57 -12.45 -5.95
CA ASP A 111 -6.42 -11.02 -5.69
C ASP A 111 -6.90 -10.67 -4.28
N MET A 112 -5.94 -10.35 -3.42
CA MET A 112 -6.16 -10.02 -2.02
C MET A 112 -7.00 -8.77 -1.82
N ARG A 113 -7.06 -7.87 -2.80
CA ARG A 113 -7.84 -6.64 -2.71
C ARG A 113 -9.34 -6.91 -2.63
N LYS A 114 -9.79 -8.02 -3.22
CA LYS A 114 -11.19 -8.46 -3.22
C LYS A 114 -11.66 -8.98 -1.87
N TRP A 115 -10.71 -9.39 -1.02
CA TRP A 115 -10.97 -10.02 0.27
C TRP A 115 -10.83 -9.05 1.46
N HIS A 116 -10.40 -7.80 1.22
CA HIS A 116 -10.44 -6.74 2.25
C HIS A 116 -11.88 -6.49 2.71
N GLY A 117 -12.09 -6.44 4.02
CA GLY A 117 -13.41 -6.21 4.63
C GLY A 117 -14.37 -7.42 4.62
N LYS A 118 -13.99 -8.56 4.03
CA LYS A 118 -14.83 -9.77 4.03
C LYS A 118 -14.67 -10.58 5.33
N PRO A 119 -15.74 -11.26 5.80
CA PRO A 119 -15.70 -12.08 7.00
C PRO A 119 -14.84 -13.34 6.81
N THR A 120 -14.31 -13.87 7.90
CA THR A 120 -13.44 -15.08 7.91
C THR A 120 -14.13 -16.32 7.32
N SER A 121 -15.46 -16.41 7.44
CA SER A 121 -16.26 -17.49 6.84
C SER A 121 -16.19 -17.51 5.31
N SER A 122 -16.18 -16.34 4.65
CA SER A 122 -16.07 -16.25 3.20
C SER A 122 -14.68 -16.67 2.71
N LEU A 123 -13.63 -16.30 3.46
CA LEU A 123 -12.26 -16.74 3.19
C LEU A 123 -12.14 -18.27 3.33
N ALA A 124 -12.72 -18.84 4.38
CA ALA A 124 -12.71 -20.29 4.61
C ALA A 124 -13.46 -21.06 3.52
N ALA A 125 -14.63 -20.56 3.08
CA ALA A 125 -15.40 -21.15 1.99
C ALA A 125 -14.58 -21.18 0.68
N ARG A 126 -13.93 -20.06 0.32
CA ARG A 126 -13.10 -20.00 -0.89
C ARG A 126 -11.89 -20.92 -0.82
N VAL A 127 -11.23 -21.00 0.32
CA VAL A 127 -10.14 -21.97 0.56
C VAL A 127 -10.62 -23.41 0.36
N HIS A 128 -11.83 -23.75 0.81
CA HIS A 128 -12.40 -25.07 0.59
C HIS A 128 -12.75 -25.33 -0.89
N GLU A 129 -13.20 -24.33 -1.64
CA GLU A 129 -13.42 -24.42 -3.09
C GLU A 129 -12.10 -24.64 -3.83
N LEU A 130 -11.06 -23.86 -3.54
CA LEU A 130 -9.74 -24.02 -4.16
C LEU A 130 -9.13 -25.40 -3.89
N LYS A 131 -9.32 -25.95 -2.68
CA LYS A 131 -8.92 -27.32 -2.35
C LYS A 131 -9.74 -28.39 -3.08
N ARG A 132 -10.98 -28.09 -3.49
CA ARG A 132 -11.82 -28.95 -4.33
C ARG A 132 -11.51 -28.81 -5.82
N GLU A 133 -11.00 -27.66 -6.25
CA GLU A 133 -10.58 -27.38 -7.63
C GLU A 133 -9.16 -27.90 -7.94
N THR A 134 -8.31 -28.09 -6.92
CA THR A 134 -6.92 -28.58 -7.06
C THR A 134 -6.65 -30.10 -7.05
N PRO A 135 -7.61 -31.06 -6.99
CA PRO A 135 -7.25 -32.48 -7.03
C PRO A 135 -6.85 -32.96 -8.42
N THR A 136 -6.97 -32.13 -9.47
CA THR A 136 -6.75 -32.57 -10.85
C THR A 136 -5.28 -32.68 -11.23
N THR A 137 -4.35 -31.88 -10.67
CA THR A 137 -2.95 -31.93 -11.14
C THR A 137 -2.21 -33.16 -10.62
N ARG A 138 -2.50 -33.61 -9.39
CA ARG A 138 -1.88 -34.82 -8.82
C ARG A 138 -2.52 -36.10 -9.35
N ALA A 139 -3.85 -36.15 -9.46
CA ALA A 139 -4.56 -37.29 -10.05
C ALA A 139 -4.28 -37.44 -11.56
N HIS A 140 -4.09 -36.34 -12.29
CA HIS A 140 -3.72 -36.39 -13.70
C HIS A 140 -2.29 -36.92 -13.89
N LEU A 141 -1.32 -36.51 -13.05
CA LEU A 141 0.03 -37.07 -13.06
C LEU A 141 0.07 -38.55 -12.65
N GLU A 142 -0.71 -38.94 -11.64
CA GLU A 142 -0.84 -40.35 -11.21
C GLU A 142 -1.52 -41.21 -12.28
N SER A 143 -2.56 -40.69 -12.95
CA SER A 143 -3.21 -41.39 -14.07
C SER A 143 -2.26 -41.59 -15.27
N LYS A 144 -1.38 -40.61 -15.53
CA LYS A 144 -0.39 -40.65 -16.62
C LYS A 144 0.74 -41.65 -16.32
N LEU A 145 1.16 -41.75 -15.05
CA LEU A 145 2.10 -42.77 -14.59
C LEU A 145 1.49 -44.18 -14.62
N LEU A 146 0.23 -44.33 -14.21
CA LEU A 146 -0.46 -45.62 -14.25
C LEU A 146 -0.78 -46.08 -15.68
N GLN A 147 -1.01 -45.17 -16.63
CA GLN A 147 -1.11 -45.50 -18.05
C GLN A 147 0.26 -45.90 -18.65
N SER A 148 1.34 -45.22 -18.24
CA SER A 148 2.70 -45.57 -18.67
C SER A 148 3.19 -46.92 -18.13
N LEU A 149 2.70 -47.34 -16.96
CA LEU A 149 2.99 -48.65 -16.36
C LEU A 149 2.17 -49.80 -16.98
N ARG A 150 1.02 -49.50 -17.61
CA ARG A 150 0.12 -50.51 -18.18
C ARG A 150 0.48 -50.94 -19.61
N HIS A 151 1.36 -50.20 -20.29
CA HIS A 151 1.81 -50.50 -21.66
C HIS A 151 3.18 -51.19 -21.75
N ARG A 152 3.77 -51.63 -20.64
CA ARG A 152 5.02 -52.41 -20.65
C ARG A 152 4.69 -53.91 -20.56
N THR A 153 4.31 -54.53 -21.68
CA THR A 153 4.19 -56.00 -21.80
C THR A 153 5.58 -56.65 -21.76
N PRO A 154 5.74 -57.83 -21.13
CA PRO A 154 7.02 -58.53 -21.12
C PRO A 154 7.11 -59.50 -22.31
N ASP A 155 7.42 -59.00 -23.49
CA ASP A 155 7.80 -59.85 -24.63
C ASP A 155 9.28 -59.68 -24.97
N SER A 156 10.11 -60.47 -24.30
CA SER A 156 11.30 -61.12 -24.87
C SER A 156 12.08 -61.85 -23.78
N ILE A 157 11.59 -63.02 -23.38
CA ILE A 157 12.50 -64.07 -22.90
C ILE A 157 13.14 -64.67 -24.16
N GLY A 158 14.25 -64.05 -24.57
CA GLY A 158 15.11 -64.52 -25.65
C GLY A 158 16.30 -65.30 -25.10
N ARG A 159 16.28 -66.62 -25.33
CA ARG A 159 17.40 -67.54 -25.61
C ARG A 159 18.83 -67.09 -25.23
N MET A 160 19.46 -67.85 -24.34
CA MET A 160 20.89 -68.24 -24.35
C MET A 160 20.90 -69.69 -23.84
N ILE A 161 21.12 -70.70 -24.70
CA ILE A 161 22.42 -71.38 -24.96
C ILE A 161 23.35 -71.37 -23.76
#